data_AF-A0A0F9KUG5-F1
#
_entry.id   AF-A0A0F9KUG5-F1
#
_cell.length_a   1.000
_cell.length_b   1.000
_cell.length_c   1.000
_cell.angle_alpha   90.00
_cell.angle_beta   90.00
_cell.angle_gamma   90.00
#
_symmetry.space_group_name_H-M   'P 1'
#
loop_
_entity.id
_entity.type
_entity.pdbx_description
1 polymer ?
#
loop_
_entity_poly.entity_id
_entity_poly.type
_entity_poly.pdbx_seq_one_letter_code
_entity_poly.pdbx_strand_id
1 'polypeptide(L)'
;MADEKGSVTIPLVDYLELRNASDDAERKVERTRAQSRHLAVLISSLLKVQEVRDEIQAFNARTSEAQFDIVDGRVRIELIDH
;
A
#
# COMPACT_ATOMS: atom_id res chain seq x y z
N MET A 1 -10.43 -12.25 42.42
CA MET A 1 -8.99 -12.21 42.11
C MET A 1 -8.84 -12.89 40.77
N ALA A 2 -8.44 -12.13 39.74
CA ALA A 2 -8.29 -12.66 38.39
C ALA A 2 -6.96 -13.39 38.30
N ASP A 3 -6.99 -14.69 38.01
CA ASP A 3 -5.81 -15.39 37.52
C ASP A 3 -5.76 -15.17 36.00
N GLU A 4 -4.91 -14.23 35.61
CA GLU A 4 -4.53 -13.96 34.23
C GLU A 4 -3.70 -15.12 33.69
N LYS A 5 -4.31 -15.99 32.87
CA LYS A 5 -3.73 -16.64 31.67
C LYS A 5 -4.67 -17.73 31.16
N GLY A 6 -5.58 -17.36 30.26
CA GLY A 6 -6.33 -18.33 29.48
C GLY A 6 -5.40 -19.07 28.53
N SER A 7 -5.16 -20.37 28.77
CA SER A 7 -4.45 -21.22 27.83
C SER A 7 -5.43 -21.79 26.81
N VAL A 8 -5.19 -21.54 25.53
CA VAL A 8 -5.90 -22.19 24.43
C VAL A 8 -5.03 -23.32 23.90
N THR A 9 -5.60 -24.52 23.84
CA THR A 9 -4.97 -25.69 23.21
C THR A 9 -5.58 -25.85 21.83
N ILE A 10 -4.75 -25.78 20.79
CA ILE A 10 -5.16 -26.10 19.41
C ILE A 10 -4.49 -27.40 18.97
N PRO A 11 -5.14 -28.18 18.10
CA PRO A 11 -4.52 -29.31 17.44
C PRO A 11 -3.22 -28.90 16.73
N LEU A 12 -2.18 -29.74 16.82
CA LEU A 12 -0.89 -29.46 16.19
C LEU A 12 -1.01 -29.27 14.67
N VAL A 13 -1.94 -29.98 14.03
CA VAL A 13 -2.20 -29.84 12.59
C VAL A 13 -2.69 -28.43 12.24
N ASP A 14 -3.67 -27.90 12.98
CA ASP A 14 -4.20 -26.55 12.78
C ASP A 14 -3.12 -25.49 13.03
N TYR A 15 -2.26 -25.69 14.03
CA TYR A 15 -1.11 -24.80 14.27
C TYR A 15 -0.14 -24.78 13.09
N LEU A 16 0.19 -25.95 12.52
CA LEU A 16 1.10 -26.05 11.38
C LEU A 16 0.47 -25.45 10.11
N GLU A 17 -0.82 -25.63 9.90
CA GLU A 17 -1.55 -25.01 8.80
C GLU A 17 -1.58 -23.49 8.92
N LEU A 18 -1.88 -22.96 10.11
CA LEU A 18 -1.85 -21.52 10.40
C LEU A 18 -0.46 -20.92 10.19
N ARG A 19 0.59 -21.63 10.64
CA ARG A 19 1.97 -21.21 10.44
C ARG A 19 2.35 -21.18 8.96
N ASN A 20 2.01 -22.23 8.20
CA ASN A 20 2.30 -22.29 6.76
C ASN A 20 1.52 -21.21 5.99
N ALA A 21 0.26 -20.95 6.37
CA ALA A 21 -0.53 -19.87 5.80
C ALA A 21 0.08 -18.49 6.07
N SER A 22 0.68 -18.29 7.26
CA SER A 22 1.42 -17.07 7.60
C SER A 22 2.65 -16.88 6.72
N ASP A 23 3.48 -17.92 6.55
CA ASP A 23 4.67 -17.86 5.71
C ASP A 23 4.33 -17.59 4.23
N ASP A 24 3.25 -18.20 3.73
CA ASP A 24 2.75 -17.96 2.37
C ASP A 24 2.18 -16.55 2.20
N ALA A 25 1.52 -16.01 3.23
CA ALA A 25 1.03 -14.63 3.22
C ALA A 25 2.21 -13.63 3.18
N GLU A 26 3.25 -13.83 3.98
CA GLU A 26 4.46 -12.99 3.94
C GLU A 26 5.13 -13.01 2.57
N ARG A 27 5.29 -14.20 1.98
CA ARG A 27 5.86 -14.35 0.63
C ARG A 27 5.01 -13.65 -0.43
N LYS A 28 3.68 -13.75 -0.34
CA LYS A 28 2.77 -13.03 -1.26
C LYS A 28 2.90 -11.52 -1.09
N VAL A 29 3.01 -11.01 0.13
CA VAL A 29 3.20 -9.58 0.41
C VAL A 29 4.51 -9.08 -0.19
N GLU A 30 5.62 -9.81 -0.01
CA GLU A 30 6.91 -9.45 -0.62
C GLU A 30 6.84 -9.44 -2.14
N ARG A 31 6.20 -10.45 -2.75
CA ARG A 31 6.06 -10.54 -4.21
C ARG A 31 5.20 -9.39 -4.75
N THR A 32 4.09 -9.08 -4.10
CA THR A 32 3.23 -7.94 -4.47
C THR A 32 4.01 -6.62 -4.37
N ARG A 33 4.77 -6.40 -3.28
CA ARG A 33 5.63 -5.20 -3.14
C ARG A 33 6.67 -5.10 -4.26
N ALA A 34 7.30 -6.22 -4.62
CA ALA A 34 8.25 -6.26 -5.74
C ALA A 34 7.56 -5.89 -7.06
N GLN A 35 6.39 -6.47 -7.34
CA GLN A 35 5.60 -6.16 -8.53
C GLN A 35 5.14 -4.70 -8.57
N SER A 36 4.69 -4.12 -7.45
CA SER A 36 4.34 -2.70 -7.37
C SER A 36 5.52 -1.79 -7.65
N ARG A 37 6.74 -2.15 -7.20
CA ARG A 37 7.96 -1.40 -7.53
C ARG A 37 8.26 -1.45 -9.03
N HIS A 38 8.14 -2.61 -9.66
CA HIS A 38 8.31 -2.74 -11.11
C HIS A 38 7.25 -1.94 -11.88
N LEU A 39 6.01 -1.96 -11.41
CA LEU A 39 4.92 -1.17 -12.00
C LEU A 39 5.19 0.33 -11.88
N ALA A 40 5.69 0.80 -10.73
CA ALA A 40 6.05 2.20 -10.53
C ALA A 40 7.18 2.65 -11.47
N VAL A 41 8.21 1.81 -11.67
CA VAL A 41 9.27 2.08 -12.65
C VAL A 41 8.71 2.13 -14.07
N LEU A 42 7.85 1.18 -14.44
CA LEU A 42 7.22 1.16 -15.76
C LEU A 42 6.36 2.42 -16.00
N ILE A 43 5.50 2.77 -15.04
CA ILE A 43 4.65 3.97 -15.11
C ILE A 43 5.52 5.23 -15.20
N SER A 44 6.60 5.32 -14.42
CA SER A 44 7.55 6.44 -14.51
C SER A 44 8.29 6.52 -15.85
N SER A 45 8.42 5.40 -16.56
CA SER A 45 9.03 5.34 -17.89
C SER A 45 8.05 5.66 -19.02
N LEU A 46 6.75 5.41 -18.80
CA LEU A 46 5.69 5.62 -19.79
C LEU A 46 5.12 7.03 -19.75
N LEU A 47 5.12 7.66 -18.58
CA LEU A 47 4.61 9.02 -18.44
C LEU A 47 5.73 10.02 -18.66
N LYS A 48 5.59 10.88 -19.68
CA LYS A 48 6.38 12.11 -19.72
C LYS A 48 5.94 12.93 -18.52
N VAL A 49 6.89 13.36 -17.69
CA VAL A 49 6.65 14.17 -16.48
C VAL A 49 5.70 15.34 -16.74
N GLN A 50 5.68 15.87 -17.97
CA GLN A 50 4.76 16.91 -18.41
C GLN A 50 3.29 16.47 -18.41
N GLU A 51 2.97 15.29 -18.95
CA GLU A 51 1.59 14.77 -19.02
C GLU A 51 1.03 14.50 -17.61
N VAL A 52 1.88 14.04 -16.68
CA VAL A 52 1.48 13.87 -15.26
C VAL A 52 1.15 15.19 -14.60
N ARG A 53 1.94 16.24 -14.89
CA ARG A 53 1.68 17.58 -14.35
C ARG A 53 0.38 18.15 -14.89
N ASP A 54 0.10 17.95 -16.16
CA ASP A 54 -1.11 18.44 -16.82
C ASP A 54 -2.36 17.76 -16.23
N GLU A 55 -2.32 16.43 -16.03
CA GLU A 55 -3.40 15.67 -15.38
C GLU A 55 -3.58 16.04 -13.90
N ILE A 56 -2.49 16.25 -13.15
CA ILE A 56 -2.55 16.72 -11.76
C ILE A 56 -3.20 18.11 -11.69
N GLN A 57 -2.84 19.03 -12.59
CA GLN A 57 -3.48 20.35 -12.67
C GLN A 57 -4.97 20.24 -13.00
N ALA A 58 -5.33 19.42 -13.99
CA ALA A 58 -6.73 19.21 -14.37
C ALA A 58 -7.55 18.59 -13.22
N PHE A 59 -6.96 17.67 -12.45
CA PHE A 59 -7.59 17.05 -11.29
C PHE A 59 -7.78 18.06 -10.14
N ASN A 60 -6.73 18.80 -9.78
CA ASN A 60 -6.79 19.82 -8.73
C ASN A 60 -7.80 20.93 -9.03
N ALA A 61 -8.00 21.26 -10.30
CA ALA A 61 -9.02 22.24 -10.71
C ALA A 61 -10.46 21.74 -10.50
N ARG A 62 -10.67 20.43 -10.33
CA ARG A 62 -11.99 19.78 -10.26
C ARG A 62 -12.37 19.26 -8.88
N THR A 63 -11.42 19.10 -7.98
CA THR A 63 -11.68 18.59 -6.63
C THR A 63 -11.48 19.69 -5.59
N SER A 64 -12.29 19.67 -4.54
CA SER A 64 -12.13 20.54 -3.36
C SER A 64 -11.64 19.79 -2.13
N GLU A 65 -11.53 18.45 -2.22
CA GLU A 65 -11.25 17.57 -1.09
C GLU A 65 -9.75 17.28 -0.92
N ALA A 66 -8.96 17.39 -1.99
CA ALA A 66 -7.54 17.05 -1.96
C ALA A 66 -6.74 17.79 -3.03
N GLN A 67 -5.50 18.12 -2.74
CA GLN A 67 -4.57 18.75 -3.66
C GLN A 67 -3.35 17.85 -3.90
N PHE A 68 -3.03 17.64 -5.17
CA PHE A 68 -1.94 16.80 -5.63
C PHE A 68 -0.77 17.65 -6.13
N ASP A 69 0.45 17.27 -5.81
CA ASP A 69 1.65 18.01 -6.22
C ASP A 69 2.83 17.07 -6.47
N ILE A 70 3.83 17.47 -7.26
CA ILE A 70 5.04 16.66 -7.49
C ILE A 70 6.24 17.33 -6.83
N VAL A 71 6.78 16.70 -5.78
CA VAL A 71 7.95 17.18 -5.03
C VAL A 71 9.04 16.11 -5.08
N ASP A 72 10.24 16.46 -5.53
CA ASP A 72 11.40 15.56 -5.64
C ASP A 72 11.12 14.24 -6.39
N GLY A 73 10.30 14.33 -7.45
CA GLY A 73 9.92 13.16 -8.27
C GLY A 73 8.90 12.22 -7.59
N ARG A 74 8.29 12.64 -6.48
CA ARG A 74 7.23 11.92 -5.78
C ARG A 74 5.93 12.72 -5.84
N VAL A 75 4.80 12.03 -5.93
CA VAL A 75 3.48 12.65 -5.82
C VAL A 75 3.17 12.84 -4.33
N ARG A 76 2.91 14.08 -3.93
CA ARG A 76 2.40 14.49 -2.62
C ARG A 76 0.89 14.70 -2.73
N ILE A 77 0.15 14.23 -1.75
CA ILE A 77 -1.30 14.40 -1.64
C ILE A 77 -1.58 15.14 -0.33
N GLU A 78 -2.25 16.28 -0.43
CA GLU A 78 -2.68 17.09 0.70
C GLU A 78 -4.20 17.01 0.79
N LEU A 79 -4.72 16.46 1.88
CA LEU A 79 -6.16 16.37 2.12
C LEU A 79 -6.63 17.69 2.73
N ILE A 80 -7.68 18.28 2.17
CA ILE A 80 -8.25 19.54 2.67
C ILE A 80 -9.35 19.17 3.67
N ASP A 81 -9.04 19.26 4.96
CA ASP A 81 -10.06 19.16 6.02
C ASP A 81 -10.89 20.44 6.05
N HIS A 82 -12.22 20.28 6.01
CA HIS A 82 -13.20 21.35 6.17
C HIS A 82 -13.54 21.60 7.65
#